data_AF-A0A7W7QYI8-F1
#
_entry.id   AF-A0A7W7QYI8-F1
#
_cell.length_a   1.000
_cell.length_b   1.000
_cell.length_c   1.000
_cell.angle_alpha   90.00
_cell.angle_beta   90.00
_cell.angle_gamma   90.00
#
_symmetry.space_group_name_H-M   'P 1'
#
loop_
_entity.id
_entity.type
_entity.pdbx_description
1 polymer ?
#
loop_
_entity_poly.entity_id
_entity_poly.type
_entity_poly.pdbx_seq_one_letter_code
_entity_poly.pdbx_strand_id
1 'polypeptide(L)'
;MRYTQSGLPANAVTHGSCGGWWTGLGRSHCASCHETFSGESAAGRHRVGAHGVDRRCMDPATVGLVARPMPFGTLWSWPAPEVALSALRGGAVAS
;
A
#
# COMPACT_ATOMS: atom_id res chain seq x y z
N MET A 1 19.98 8.62 5.01
CA MET A 1 18.95 8.01 5.90
C MET A 1 19.67 7.28 7.02
N ARG A 2 19.24 7.43 8.27
CA ARG A 2 19.75 6.63 9.39
C ARG A 2 18.91 5.35 9.49
N TYR A 3 19.57 4.20 9.61
CA TYR A 3 18.92 2.90 9.78
C TYR A 3 18.96 2.48 11.26
N THR A 4 17.95 1.76 11.73
CA THR A 4 17.90 1.13 13.04
C THR A 4 18.89 -0.04 13.11
N GLN A 5 19.12 -0.60 14.30
CA GLN A 5 19.93 -1.81 14.48
C GLN A 5 19.38 -3.01 13.68
N SER A 6 18.08 -3.00 13.40
CA SER A 6 17.39 -3.96 12.52
C SER A 6 17.53 -3.66 11.03
N GLY A 7 18.29 -2.65 10.63
CA GLY A 7 18.51 -2.28 9.22
C GLY A 7 17.33 -1.57 8.54
N LEU A 8 16.30 -1.18 9.30
CA LEU A 8 15.14 -0.45 8.78
C LEU A 8 15.35 1.05 8.90
N PRO A 9 14.72 1.89 8.06
CA PRO A 9 14.77 3.34 8.26
C PRO A 9 14.32 3.74 9.67
N ALA A 10 14.93 4.78 10.26
CA ALA A 10 14.58 5.25 11.60
C ALA A 10 13.09 5.64 11.77
N ASN A 11 12.41 5.95 10.67
CA ASN A 11 10.97 6.26 10.63
C ASN A 11 10.10 5.08 10.15
N ALA A 12 10.63 3.86 10.19
CA ALA A 12 9.87 2.68 9.85
C ALA A 12 8.83 2.37 10.94
N VAL A 13 7.61 2.13 10.51
CA VAL A 13 6.56 1.45 11.29
C VAL A 13 6.67 -0.03 10.98
N THR A 14 6.57 -0.88 11.99
CA THR A 14 6.63 -2.34 11.85
C THR A 14 5.36 -2.98 12.39
N HIS A 15 4.92 -4.05 11.73
CA HIS A 15 3.86 -4.91 12.24
C HIS A 15 4.50 -6.10 12.94
N GLY A 16 4.37 -6.15 14.27
CA GLY A 16 5.10 -7.10 15.11
C GLY A 16 4.83 -8.57 14.79
N SER A 17 3.64 -8.92 14.29
CA SER A 17 3.28 -10.32 14.03
C SER A 17 3.80 -10.86 12.70
N CYS A 18 3.91 -10.05 11.65
CA CYS A 18 4.39 -10.51 10.34
C CYS A 18 5.79 -9.98 9.98
N GLY A 19 6.36 -9.07 10.78
CA GLY A 19 7.65 -8.43 10.49
C GLY A 19 7.62 -7.45 9.31
N GLY A 20 6.46 -7.28 8.66
CA GLY A 20 6.25 -6.28 7.62
C GLY A 20 6.51 -4.88 8.15
N TRP A 21 6.98 -3.99 7.27
CA TRP A 21 7.31 -2.61 7.64
C TRP A 21 6.85 -1.64 6.56
N TRP A 22 6.78 -0.36 6.90
CA TRP A 22 6.54 0.72 5.95
C TRP A 22 6.99 2.05 6.55
N THR A 23 7.03 3.09 5.72
CA THR A 23 7.24 4.47 6.16
C THR A 23 5.96 5.31 6.06
N GLY A 24 5.87 6.41 6.80
CA GLY A 24 4.73 7.33 6.71
C GLY A 24 3.47 6.82 7.42
N LEU A 25 2.80 7.73 8.13
CA LEU A 25 1.66 7.41 9.00
C LEU A 25 0.32 7.27 8.25
N GLY A 26 0.25 7.67 6.98
CA GLY A 26 -0.97 7.59 6.18
C GLY A 26 -1.29 6.21 5.61
N ARG A 27 -0.41 5.23 5.80
CA ARG A 27 -0.57 3.86 5.26
C ARG A 27 -1.34 2.97 6.22
N SER A 28 -2.03 2.00 5.64
CA SER A 28 -2.78 0.98 6.37
C SER A 28 -2.21 -0.40 6.10
N HIS A 29 -2.13 -1.25 7.13
CA HIS A 29 -1.67 -2.63 7.01
C HIS A 29 -2.79 -3.56 7.46
N CYS A 30 -3.12 -4.58 6.66
CA CYS A 30 -4.15 -5.54 7.03
C CYS A 30 -3.56 -6.63 7.93
N ALA A 31 -4.03 -6.71 9.18
CA ALA A 31 -3.52 -7.70 10.13
C ALA A 31 -3.85 -9.15 9.76
N SER A 32 -4.79 -9.38 8.84
CA SER A 32 -5.24 -10.72 8.43
C SER A 32 -4.45 -11.30 7.25
N CYS A 33 -4.14 -10.48 6.23
CA CYS A 33 -3.46 -10.94 5.02
C CYS A 33 -2.07 -10.32 4.83
N HIS A 34 -1.67 -9.38 5.69
CA HIS A 34 -0.38 -8.70 5.70
C HIS A 34 -0.05 -7.86 4.46
N GLU A 35 -1.06 -7.52 3.67
CA GLU A 35 -0.92 -6.54 2.59
C GLU A 35 -0.88 -5.10 3.13
N THR A 36 -0.13 -4.24 2.44
CA THR A 36 0.03 -2.82 2.79
C THR A 36 -0.65 -1.93 1.76
N PHE A 37 -1.42 -0.96 2.25
CA PHE A 37 -2.28 -0.08 1.47
C PHE A 37 -1.87 1.37 1.64
N SER A 38 -2.12 2.19 0.61
CA SER A 38 -1.83 3.62 0.62
C SER A 38 -2.61 4.41 1.68
N GLY A 39 -3.66 3.82 2.27
CA GLY A 39 -4.40 4.34 3.41
C GLY A 39 -5.71 3.58 3.65
N GLU A 40 -6.48 4.02 4.65
CA GLU A 40 -7.68 3.30 5.12
C GLU A 40 -8.76 3.16 4.04
N SER A 41 -8.88 4.11 3.09
CA SER A 41 -9.86 4.01 2.01
C SER A 41 -9.55 2.85 1.05
N ALA A 42 -8.29 2.63 0.71
CA ALA A 42 -7.87 1.49 -0.10
C ALA A 42 -8.01 0.17 0.69
N ALA A 43 -7.58 0.14 1.95
CA ALA A 43 -7.76 -1.03 2.82
C ALA A 43 -9.24 -1.35 3.07
N GLY A 44 -10.11 -0.34 3.12
CA GLY A 44 -11.56 -0.49 3.25
C GLY A 44 -12.18 -1.20 2.06
N ARG A 45 -11.71 -0.92 0.84
CA ARG A 45 -12.17 -1.61 -0.38
C ARG A 45 -11.75 -3.08 -0.43
N HIS A 46 -10.57 -3.38 0.10
CA HIS A 46 -10.07 -4.75 0.26
C HIS A 46 -10.86 -5.55 1.31
N ARG A 47 -11.26 -4.91 2.41
CA ARG A 47 -11.98 -5.57 3.50
C ARG A 47 -13.50 -5.51 3.29
N VAL A 48 -14.08 -6.59 2.80
CA VAL A 48 -15.53 -6.72 2.56
C VAL A 48 -16.23 -7.42 3.72
N GLY A 49 -17.56 -7.37 3.76
CA GLY A 49 -18.36 -7.90 4.88
C GLY A 49 -18.33 -6.99 6.10
N ALA A 50 -19.27 -7.24 7.02
CA ALA A 50 -19.45 -6.48 8.24
C ALA A 50 -18.47 -6.94 9.33
N HIS A 51 -17.91 -5.96 10.07
CA HIS A 51 -17.04 -6.22 11.20
C HIS A 51 -17.75 -7.09 12.26
N GLY A 52 -17.09 -8.17 12.69
CA GLY A 52 -17.62 -9.10 13.70
C GLY A 52 -18.69 -10.08 13.20
N VAL A 53 -19.03 -10.04 11.91
CA VAL A 53 -20.05 -10.92 11.31
C VAL A 53 -19.42 -11.84 10.27
N ASP A 54 -19.02 -11.27 9.13
CA ASP A 54 -18.55 -12.02 7.95
C ASP A 54 -17.36 -11.31 7.26
N ARG A 55 -16.63 -10.49 8.03
CA ARG A 55 -15.52 -9.70 7.48
C ARG A 55 -14.44 -10.59 6.89
N ARG A 56 -14.11 -10.34 5.62
CA ARG A 56 -13.11 -11.09 4.87
C ARG A 56 -12.25 -10.18 3.98
N CYS A 57 -11.08 -10.69 3.64
CA CYS A 57 -10.17 -10.06 2.69
C CYS A 57 -10.57 -10.46 1.27
N MET A 58 -10.70 -9.49 0.36
CA MET A 58 -10.74 -9.74 -1.09
C MET A 58 -9.38 -9.47 -1.70
N ASP A 59 -8.97 -10.15 -2.76
CA ASP A 59 -7.73 -9.79 -3.45
C ASP A 59 -7.76 -8.29 -3.86
N PRO A 60 -6.78 -7.46 -3.42
CA PRO A 60 -6.72 -6.04 -3.76
C PRO A 60 -6.89 -5.73 -5.26
N ALA A 61 -6.33 -6.56 -6.14
CA ALA A 61 -6.45 -6.37 -7.59
C ALA A 61 -7.91 -6.51 -8.05
N THR A 62 -8.65 -7.48 -7.49
CA THR A 62 -10.06 -7.74 -7.84
C THR A 62 -11.00 -6.62 -7.42
N VAL A 63 -10.61 -5.78 -6.45
CA VAL A 63 -11.40 -4.62 -5.99
C VAL A 63 -10.95 -3.30 -6.63
N GLY A 64 -10.09 -3.37 -7.65
CA GLY A 64 -9.67 -2.25 -8.49
C GLY A 64 -8.47 -1.46 -7.93
N LEU A 65 -7.71 -2.03 -6.99
CA LEU A 65 -6.46 -1.42 -6.53
C LEU A 65 -5.30 -1.81 -7.43
N VAL A 66 -4.33 -0.90 -7.52
CA VAL A 66 -3.12 -1.07 -8.32
C VAL A 66 -1.93 -1.32 -7.39
N ALA A 67 -1.21 -2.40 -7.66
CA ALA A 67 0.05 -2.74 -7.00
C ALA A 67 1.16 -1.78 -7.42
N ARG A 68 1.90 -1.25 -6.44
CA ARG A 68 3.09 -0.42 -6.66
C ARG A 68 4.28 -1.00 -5.90
N PRO A 69 5.43 -1.24 -6.55
CA PRO A 69 6.61 -1.72 -5.85
C PRO A 69 7.19 -0.62 -4.97
N MET A 70 7.51 -0.96 -3.71
CA MET A 70 8.16 -0.07 -2.74
C MET A 70 9.33 -0.80 -2.06
N PRO A 71 10.26 -0.09 -1.41
CA PRO A 71 11.36 -0.72 -0.67
C PRO A 71 10.92 -1.70 0.44
N PHE A 72 9.67 -1.60 0.89
CA PHE A 72 9.08 -2.43 1.93
C PHE A 72 8.06 -3.45 1.39
N GLY A 73 8.06 -3.70 0.07
CA GLY A 73 7.15 -4.63 -0.60
C GLY A 73 6.07 -3.92 -1.41
N THR A 74 4.99 -4.63 -1.71
CA THR A 74 3.88 -4.10 -2.53
C THR A 74 3.04 -3.10 -1.74
N LEU A 75 2.79 -1.95 -2.35
CA LEU A 75 1.82 -0.95 -1.87
C LEU A 75 0.59 -0.95 -2.78
N TRP A 76 -0.56 -1.31 -2.23
CA TRP A 76 -1.84 -1.25 -2.93
C TRP A 76 -2.47 0.13 -2.82
N SER A 77 -2.84 0.70 -3.95
CA SER A 77 -3.35 2.07 -4.02
C SER A 77 -4.49 2.20 -5.02
N TRP A 78 -5.28 3.25 -4.89
CA TRP A 78 -6.20 3.63 -5.95
C TRP A 78 -5.43 3.90 -7.25
N PRO A 79 -6.03 3.63 -8.42
CA PRO A 79 -5.49 4.11 -9.68
C PRO A 79 -5.25 5.62 -9.58
N ALA A 80 -4.15 6.08 -10.18
CA ALA A 80 -3.90 7.51 -10.25
C ALA A 80 -5.06 8.18 -11.01
N PRO A 81 -5.52 9.38 -10.61
CA PRO A 81 -6.45 10.12 -11.44
C PRO A 81 -5.82 10.30 -12.82
N GLU A 82 -6.61 10.22 -13.90
CA GLU A 82 -6.11 10.18 -15.29
C GLU A 82 -5.16 11.35 -15.62
N VAL A 83 -5.33 12.48 -14.92
CA VAL A 83 -4.46 13.67 -15.01
C VAL A 83 -3.00 13.39 -14.63
N ALA A 84 -2.75 12.50 -13.66
CA ALA A 84 -1.40 12.14 -13.22
C ALA A 84 -0.70 11.16 -14.18
N LEU A 85 -1.45 10.39 -14.99
CA LEU A 85 -0.87 9.51 -16.01
C LEU A 85 -0.44 10.31 -17.25
N SER A 86 -1.19 11.36 -17.61
CA SER A 86 -0.81 12.27 -18.70
C SER A 86 0.46 13.06 -18.38
N ALA A 87 0.68 13.44 -17.12
CA ALA A 87 1.90 14.14 -16.69
C ALA A 87 3.19 13.29 -16.80
N LEU A 88 3.08 11.95 -16.79
CA LEU A 88 4.22 11.04 -16.93
C LEU A 88 4.48 10.58 -18.37
N ARG A 89 3.54 10.83 -19.30
CA ARG A 89 3.68 10.49 -20.73
C ARG A 89 4.22 11.64 -21.59
N GLY A 90 4.43 12.83 -21.04
CA GLY A 90 5.02 13.99 -21.75
C GLY A 90 6.53 13.93 -21.95
N GLY A 91 7.20 12.84 -21.53
CA GLY A 91 8.65 12.71 -21.55
C GLY A 91 9.20 11.74 -22.60
N ALA A 92 8.71 11.77 -23.84
CA ALA A 92 9.41 11.19 -24.99
C ALA A 92 8.87 11.73 -26.32
N VAL A 93 9.64 12.59 -27.02
CA VAL A 93 10.31 12.37 -28.33
C VAL A 93 10.69 13.68 -29.05
N ALA A 94 11.86 13.63 -29.72
CA ALA A 94 12.41 14.49 -30.80
C ALA A 94 12.92 15.90 -30.41
N SER A 95 14.11 16.37 -30.82
CA SER A 95 15.01 16.00 -31.94
C SER A 95 16.49 16.09 -31.54
#